data_AF-A0A3L9HZZ1-F1
#
_entry.id   AF-A0A3L9HZZ1-F1
#
_cell.length_a   1.000
_cell.length_b   1.000
_cell.length_c   1.000
_cell.angle_alpha   90.00
_cell.angle_beta   90.00
_cell.angle_gamma   90.00
#
_symmetry.space_group_name_H-M   'P 1'
#
loop_
_entity.id
_entity.type
_entity.pdbx_description
1 polymer ?
#
loop_
_entity_poly.entity_id
_entity_poly.type
_entity_poly.pdbx_seq_one_letter_code
_entity_poly.pdbx_strand_id
1 'polypeptide(L)' 'MTQFNPVDHPHRRYNPLTGQWILVSPHRAKRPWQGAQETPAKQVLPAHDPDCFLCAGNVRVTGDKNPDYT' A
#
# COMPACT_ATOMS: atom_id res chain seq x y z
N MET A 1 14.27 -17.34 34.56
CA MET A 1 13.37 -16.76 33.54
C MET A 1 14.16 -15.74 32.74
N THR A 2 14.07 -15.73 31.42
CA THR A 2 14.73 -14.71 30.60
C THR A 2 13.98 -13.37 30.73
N GLN A 3 14.73 -12.26 30.78
CA GLN A 3 14.13 -10.93 30.83
C GLN A 3 13.37 -10.65 29.54
N PHE A 4 12.21 -10.00 29.65
CA PHE A 4 11.46 -9.58 28.48
C PHE A 4 12.26 -8.57 27.63
N ASN A 5 12.44 -8.87 26.34
CA ASN A 5 12.99 -7.95 25.35
C ASN A 5 11.96 -7.71 24.24
N PRO A 6 11.41 -6.50 24.06
CA PRO A 6 10.43 -6.23 23.00
C PRO A 6 11.01 -6.37 21.59
N VAL A 7 12.34 -6.36 21.42
CA VAL A 7 12.99 -6.59 20.13
C VAL A 7 12.86 -8.05 19.69
N ASP A 8 12.83 -9.00 20.63
CA ASP A 8 12.83 -10.44 20.33
C ASP A 8 11.51 -11.14 20.68
N HIS A 9 10.88 -10.72 21.78
CA HIS A 9 9.72 -11.39 22.34
C HIS A 9 8.39 -10.83 21.79
N PRO A 10 7.41 -11.71 21.47
CA PRO A 10 6.08 -11.27 21.08
C PRO A 10 5.40 -10.42 22.15
N HIS A 11 4.72 -9.37 21.73
CA HIS A 11 3.99 -8.46 22.62
C HIS A 11 2.83 -7.78 21.88
N ARG A 12 2.00 -7.03 22.61
CA ARG A 12 0.91 -6.23 22.03
C ARG A 12 1.15 -4.75 22.29
N ARG A 13 0.79 -3.90 21.32
CA ARG A 13 0.79 -2.44 21.46
C ARG A 13 -0.63 -1.91 21.27
N TYR A 14 -1.08 -1.03 22.14
CA TYR A 14 -2.42 -0.45 22.06
C TYR A 14 -2.43 0.75 21.10
N ASN A 15 -3.43 0.81 20.22
CA ASN A 15 -3.71 1.95 19.36
C ASN A 15 -4.86 2.78 19.99
N PRO A 16 -4.60 3.98 20.51
CA PRO A 16 -5.61 4.80 21.16
C PRO A 16 -6.63 5.41 20.18
N LEU A 17 -6.32 5.50 18.89
CA LEU A 17 -7.26 6.03 17.89
C LEU A 17 -8.38 5.04 17.57
N THR A 18 -8.08 3.73 17.62
CA THR A 18 -9.05 2.67 17.29
C THR A 18 -9.52 1.89 18.49
N GLY A 19 -8.88 2.05 19.66
CA GLY A 19 -9.19 1.28 20.86
C GLY A 19 -8.76 -0.19 20.78
N GLN A 20 -7.85 -0.53 19.86
CA GLN A 20 -7.48 -1.92 19.56
C GLN A 20 -6.02 -2.21 19.87
N TRP A 21 -5.69 -3.50 19.98
CA TRP A 21 -4.32 -3.96 20.19
C TRP A 21 -3.74 -4.57 18.92
N ILE A 22 -2.48 -4.26 18.64
CA ILE A 22 -1.70 -4.82 17.53
C ILE A 22 -0.73 -5.85 18.09
N LEU A 23 -0.75 -7.06 17.54
CA LEU A 23 0.22 -8.12 17.87
C LEU A 23 1.53 -7.88 17.12
N VAL A 24 2.63 -7.84 17.87
CA VAL A 24 3.99 -7.75 17.33
C VAL A 24 4.67 -9.10 17.54
N SER A 25 5.13 -9.71 16.44
CA SER A 25 5.93 -10.95 16.45
C SER A 25 7.23 -10.69 15.67
N PRO A 26 8.31 -10.24 16.34
CA PRO A 26 9.47 -9.64 15.67
C PRO A 26 10.12 -10.50 14.58
N HIS A 27 10.07 -11.83 14.75
CA HIS A 27 10.73 -12.78 13.85
C HIS A 27 9.80 -13.42 12.81
N ARG A 28 8.53 -13.01 12.72
CA ARG A 28 7.53 -13.66 11.84
C ARG A 28 7.97 -13.70 10.37
N ALA A 29 8.60 -12.64 9.88
CA ALA A 29 9.04 -12.52 8.48
C ALA A 29 10.26 -13.38 8.13
N LYS A 30 10.93 -14.02 9.10
CA LYS A 30 12.04 -14.96 8.83
C LYS A 30 11.56 -16.30 8.24
N ARG A 31 10.25 -16.58 8.26
CA ARG A 31 9.68 -17.80 7.69
C ARG A 31 9.81 -17.76 6.17
N PRO A 32 10.14 -18.89 5.51
CA PRO A 32 10.19 -18.95 4.06
C PRO A 32 8.87 -18.47 3.45
N TRP A 33 8.96 -17.51 2.54
CA TRP A 33 7.81 -17.04 1.76
C TRP A 33 7.75 -17.81 0.44
N GLN A 34 6.65 -18.53 0.23
CA GLN A 34 6.34 -19.25 -1.02
C GLN A 34 4.99 -18.82 -1.61
N GLY A 35 4.49 -17.67 -1.15
CA GLY A 35 3.23 -17.09 -1.62
C GLY A 35 3.43 -16.16 -2.81
N ALA A 36 2.47 -15.26 -3.01
CA ALA A 36 2.46 -14.29 -4.10
C ALA A 36 3.66 -13.33 -4.06
N GLN A 37 4.09 -12.89 -5.24
CA GLN A 37 4.97 -11.74 -5.39
C GLN A 37 4.17 -10.60 -6.02
N GLU A 38 4.18 -9.44 -5.37
CA GLU A 38 3.51 -8.26 -5.89
C GLU A 38 4.25 -7.73 -7.13
N THR A 39 3.49 -7.29 -8.14
CA THR A 39 4.07 -6.62 -9.30
C THR A 39 4.35 -5.16 -8.91
N PRO A 40 5.61 -4.69 -8.95
CA PRO A 40 5.91 -3.30 -8.66
C PRO A 40 5.20 -2.39 -9.68
N ALA A 41 4.69 -1.26 -9.21
CA ALA A 41 4.11 -0.26 -10.09
C ALA A 41 5.16 0.27 -11.07
N LYS A 42 4.72 0.69 -12.27
CA LYS A 42 5.59 1.32 -13.27
C LYS A 42 6.15 2.63 -12.70
N GLN A 43 7.47 2.77 -12.68
CA GLN A 43 8.13 3.97 -12.16
C GLN A 43 7.92 5.20 -13.05
N VAL A 44 7.75 4.98 -14.36
CA VAL A 44 7.52 6.05 -15.33
C VAL A 44 6.18 5.82 -16.00
N LEU A 45 5.29 6.79 -15.84
CA LEU A 45 4.02 6.89 -16.54
C LEU A 45 4.15 8.04 -17.57
N PRO A 46 3.48 7.94 -18.73
CA PRO A 46 3.47 9.05 -19.68
C PRO A 46 2.77 10.27 -19.05
N ALA A 47 3.17 11.48 -19.45
CA ALA A 47 2.53 12.71 -19.00
C ALA A 47 1.06 12.80 -19.47
N HIS A 48 0.76 12.17 -20.60
CA HIS A 48 -0.58 12.01 -21.15
C HIS A 48 -0.72 10.62 -21.73
N ASP A 49 -1.81 9.94 -21.37
CA ASP A 49 -2.18 8.65 -21.93
C ASP A 49 -3.52 8.84 -22.68
N PRO A 50 -3.60 8.56 -23.99
CA PRO A 50 -4.80 8.79 -24.80
C PRO A 50 -6.00 7.93 -24.36
N ASP A 51 -5.76 6.82 -23.66
CA ASP A 51 -6.81 5.92 -23.16
C ASP A 51 -7.19 6.23 -21.71
N CYS A 52 -6.51 7.16 -21.05
CA CYS A 52 -6.82 7.56 -19.69
C CYS A 52 -8.05 8.47 -19.63
N PHE A 53 -9.14 7.99 -19.03
CA PHE A 53 -10.37 8.77 -18.83
C PHE A 53 -10.22 10.02 -17.96
N LEU A 54 -9.07 10.17 -17.28
CA LEU A 54 -8.76 11.32 -16.43
C LEU A 54 -7.81 12.31 -17.10
N CYS A 55 -7.19 11.96 -18.24
CA CYS A 55 -6.24 12.82 -18.93
C CYS A 55 -6.92 13.99 -19.68
N ALA A 56 -6.24 15.12 -19.78
CA ALA A 56 -6.71 16.34 -20.46
C ALA A 56 -7.13 16.05 -21.90
N GLY A 57 -8.24 16.65 -22.34
CA GLY A 57 -8.78 16.46 -23.69
C GLY A 57 -9.39 15.08 -24.00
N ASN A 58 -9.20 14.08 -23.14
CA ASN A 58 -9.76 12.75 -23.34
C ASN A 58 -11.25 12.69 -23.01
N VAL A 59 -11.94 11.72 -23.60
CA VAL A 59 -13.34 11.42 -23.32
C VAL A 59 -13.42 10.62 -22.02
N ARG A 60 -14.25 11.05 -21.08
CA ARG A 60 -14.54 10.34 -19.83
C ARG A 60 -15.39 9.10 -20.11
N VAL A 61 -15.49 8.22 -19.11
CA VAL A 61 -16.41 7.07 -19.15
C VAL A 61 -17.87 7.46 -19.43
N THR A 62 -18.28 8.69 -19.09
CA THR A 62 -19.63 9.23 -19.35
C THR A 62 -19.83 9.79 -20.75
N GLY A 63 -18.77 9.90 -21.57
CA GLY A 63 -18.81 10.48 -22.91
C GLY A 63 -18.43 11.98 -22.98
N ASP A 64 -18.34 12.67 -21.84
CA ASP A 64 -17.92 14.07 -21.79
C ASP A 64 -16.40 14.21 -22.00
N LYS A 65 -15.95 15.30 -22.62
CA LYS A 65 -14.52 15.57 -22.77
C LYS A 65 -13.95 16.31 -21.55
N ASN A 66 -12.78 15.88 -21.11
CA ASN A 66 -12.01 16.61 -20.10
C ASN A 66 -11.60 17.98 -20.66
N PRO A 67 -11.72 19.06 -19.85
CA PRO A 67 -11.13 20.33 -20.22
C PRO A 67 -9.62 20.19 -20.36
N ASP A 68 -9.01 21.09 -21.12
CA ASP A 68 -7.55 21.19 -21.19
C ASP A 68 -7.06 21.91 -19.94
N TYR A 69 -6.53 21.13 -18.99
CA TYR A 69 -5.97 21.64 -17.74
C TYR A 69 -4.45 21.73 -17.91
N THR A 70 -3.97 22.70 -18.69
CA THR A 70 -2.53 23.04 -18.72
C THR A 70 -2.02 23.43 -17.35
#